data_AF-A0A2H6E9X4-F1
#
_entry.id   AF-A0A2H6E9X4-F1
#
_cell.length_a   1.000
_cell.length_b   1.000
_cell.length_c   1.000
_cell.angle_alpha   90.00
_cell.angle_beta   90.00
_cell.angle_gamma   90.00
#
_symmetry.space_group_name_H-M   'P 1'
#
loop_
_entity.id
_entity.type
_entity.pdbx_description
1 polymer ?
#
loop_
_entity_poly.entity_id
_entity_poly.type
_entity_poly.pdbx_seq_one_letter_code
_entity_poly.pdbx_strand_id
1 'polypeptide(L)'
;MERYPNTFTEVQKDEFLEQLKQMIEDNITIFEDGLTIEIKESPKYDIGQLYERLVSFHNKEISKAVLTVTLTTEIEKVGSYKASEIHREMLSYLGVSDKKLVERALNTLLEYYVKINYGDIHLPRVKLNKKEAIIEESAERDKLLSEIGVKFNKEYFMKRYNLGERDFELINNGKL
;
A
#
# COMPACT_ATOMS: atom_id res chain seq x y z
N MET A 1 27.31 21.34 -33.04
CA MET A 1 27.94 22.22 -34.05
C MET A 1 28.85 21.36 -34.88
N GLU A 2 28.34 20.89 -36.02
CA GLU A 2 29.13 20.17 -37.01
C GLU A 2 30.03 21.17 -37.74
N ARG A 3 31.27 20.76 -38.00
CA ARG A 3 32.29 21.58 -38.63
C ARG A 3 32.37 21.22 -40.10
N TYR A 4 32.12 22.19 -40.98
CA TYR A 4 32.40 22.06 -42.41
C TYR A 4 33.73 22.76 -42.76
N PRO A 5 34.44 22.32 -43.80
CA PRO A 5 35.66 22.99 -44.25
C PRO A 5 35.38 24.44 -44.68
N ASN A 6 36.23 25.38 -44.27
CA ASN A 6 36.08 26.82 -44.56
C ASN A 6 36.10 27.20 -46.05
N THR A 7 36.33 26.26 -46.96
CA THR A 7 36.40 26.44 -48.42
C THR A 7 35.07 26.24 -49.14
N PHE A 8 34.00 25.84 -48.44
CA PHE A 8 32.68 25.63 -49.06
C PHE A 8 32.03 26.95 -49.50
N THR A 9 31.59 27.01 -50.76
CA THR A 9 30.72 28.08 -51.28
C THR A 9 29.30 27.96 -50.71
N GLU A 10 28.51 29.04 -50.70
CA GLU A 10 27.14 29.01 -50.11
C GLU A 10 26.25 27.91 -50.73
N VAL A 11 26.35 27.69 -52.04
CA VAL A 11 25.62 26.63 -52.75
C VAL A 11 25.97 25.23 -52.22
N GLN A 12 27.26 24.97 -51.95
CA GLN A 12 27.71 23.68 -51.43
C GLN A 12 27.32 23.47 -49.97
N LYS A 13 27.13 24.55 -49.20
CA LYS A 13 26.63 24.47 -47.82
C LYS A 13 25.15 24.08 -47.81
N ASP A 14 24.36 24.63 -48.73
CA ASP A 14 22.93 24.30 -48.85
C ASP A 14 22.74 22.85 -49.32
N GLU A 15 23.56 22.39 -50.29
CA GLU A 15 23.54 20.99 -50.74
C GLU A 15 23.94 20.02 -49.63
N PHE A 16 24.96 20.35 -48.85
CA PHE A 16 25.38 19.55 -47.69
C PHE A 16 24.32 19.54 -46.59
N LEU A 17 23.63 20.66 -46.36
CA LEU A 17 22.52 20.73 -45.40
C LEU A 17 21.35 19.86 -45.85
N GLU A 18 21.03 19.83 -47.14
CA GLU A 18 19.97 18.97 -47.66
C GLU A 18 20.33 17.48 -47.59
N GLN A 19 21.60 17.13 -47.84
CA GLN A 19 22.10 15.77 -47.62
C GLN A 19 22.02 15.35 -46.15
N LEU A 20 22.34 16.23 -45.20
CA LEU A 20 22.19 15.95 -43.77
C LEU A 20 20.73 15.73 -43.37
N LYS A 21 19.77 16.45 -43.97
CA LYS A 21 18.33 16.21 -43.74
C LYS A 21 17.91 14.84 -44.28
N GLN A 22 18.33 14.50 -45.50
CA GLN A 22 18.08 13.18 -46.07
C GLN A 22 18.73 12.07 -45.23
N MET A 23 19.89 12.31 -44.63
CA MET A 23 20.53 11.35 -43.71
C MET A 23 19.68 11.06 -42.46
N ILE A 24 18.98 12.06 -41.91
CA ILE A 24 18.09 11.89 -40.75
C ILE A 24 16.87 11.02 -41.11
N GLU A 25 16.35 11.16 -42.32
CA GLU A 25 15.17 10.42 -42.79
C GLU A 25 15.52 9.00 -43.29
N ASP A 26 16.54 8.88 -44.15
CA ASP A 26 16.85 7.65 -44.89
C ASP A 26 18.03 6.84 -44.31
N ASN A 27 18.74 7.35 -43.29
CA ASN A 27 19.88 6.70 -42.61
C ASN A 27 21.07 6.28 -43.52
N ILE A 28 21.11 6.70 -44.79
CA ILE A 28 22.17 6.32 -45.73
C ILE A 28 22.65 7.59 -46.45
N THR A 29 23.95 7.85 -46.46
CA THR A 29 24.57 8.94 -47.22
C THR A 29 25.97 8.56 -47.68
N ILE A 30 26.35 9.04 -48.87
CA ILE A 30 27.65 8.81 -49.50
C ILE A 30 28.46 10.10 -49.33
N PHE A 31 29.63 10.01 -48.70
CA PHE A 31 30.54 11.15 -48.52
C PHE A 31 31.84 10.92 -49.30
N GLU A 32 32.42 12.00 -49.83
CA GLU A 32 33.77 11.97 -50.41
C GLU A 32 34.83 11.78 -49.31
N ASP A 33 35.95 11.13 -49.66
CA ASP A 33 36.98 10.54 -48.79
C ASP A 33 37.79 11.55 -47.90
N GLY A 34 37.28 12.77 -47.70
CA GLY A 34 37.89 13.83 -46.88
C GLY A 34 36.98 14.45 -45.83
N LEU A 35 35.70 14.05 -45.73
CA LEU A 35 34.73 14.59 -44.77
C LEU A 35 34.48 13.61 -43.61
N THR A 36 35.10 13.88 -42.45
CA THR A 36 34.83 13.12 -41.22
C THR A 36 33.62 13.70 -40.48
N ILE A 37 32.55 12.93 -40.36
CA ILE A 37 31.39 13.28 -39.55
C ILE A 37 31.51 12.60 -38.17
N GLU A 38 31.56 13.40 -37.12
CA GLU A 38 31.45 12.92 -35.74
C GLU A 38 30.01 13.09 -35.24
N ILE A 39 29.26 11.98 -35.18
CA ILE A 39 27.95 11.96 -34.54
C ILE A 39 28.17 12.06 -33.03
N LYS A 40 27.95 13.25 -32.47
CA LYS A 40 27.94 13.44 -31.01
C LYS A 40 26.61 12.96 -30.45
N GLU A 41 26.53 11.68 -30.12
CA GLU A 41 25.45 11.19 -29.27
C GLU A 41 25.57 11.82 -27.88
N SER A 42 24.51 12.52 -27.45
CA SER A 42 24.35 12.82 -26.03
C SER A 42 24.26 11.47 -25.29
N PRO A 43 24.95 11.26 -24.16
CA PRO A 43 24.83 10.01 -23.41
C PRO A 43 23.38 9.86 -22.91
N LYS A 44 22.54 9.18 -23.70
CA LYS A 44 21.10 8.95 -23.45
C LYS A 44 20.86 7.94 -22.32
N TYR A 45 21.90 7.48 -21.64
CA TYR A 45 21.85 6.33 -20.73
C TYR A 45 21.06 6.57 -19.44
N ASP A 46 20.79 7.82 -19.06
CA ASP A 46 20.22 8.16 -17.74
C ASP A 46 18.75 8.61 -17.76
N ILE A 47 18.19 8.91 -18.94
CA ILE A 47 16.83 9.48 -19.03
C ILE A 47 15.76 8.40 -18.81
N GLY A 48 16.00 7.15 -19.24
CA GLY A 48 15.04 6.06 -19.09
C GLY A 48 14.79 5.68 -17.63
N GLN A 49 15.85 5.57 -16.83
CA GLN A 49 15.76 5.22 -15.41
C GLN A 49 15.24 6.38 -14.53
N LEU A 50 15.44 7.63 -14.98
CA LEU A 50 14.98 8.80 -14.25
C LEU A 50 13.45 8.81 -14.09
N TYR A 51 12.71 8.53 -15.17
CA TYR A 51 11.25 8.51 -15.11
C TYR A 51 10.71 7.38 -14.22
N GLU A 52 11.29 6.19 -14.33
CA GLU A 52 10.92 5.06 -13.47
C GLU A 52 11.15 5.38 -11.99
N ARG A 53 12.30 5.98 -11.67
CA ARG A 53 12.64 6.39 -10.30
C ARG A 53 11.70 7.47 -9.77
N LEU A 54 11.31 8.42 -10.63
CA LEU A 54 10.37 9.49 -10.29
C LEU A 54 8.96 8.93 -10.02
N VAL A 55 8.48 8.00 -10.85
CA VAL A 55 7.20 7.31 -10.64
C VAL A 55 7.24 6.51 -9.33
N SER A 56 8.31 5.74 -9.10
CA SER A 56 8.49 4.96 -7.87
C SER A 56 8.49 5.85 -6.62
N PHE A 57 9.18 7.00 -6.67
CA PHE A 57 9.20 7.96 -5.57
C PHE A 57 7.80 8.51 -5.26
N HIS A 58 7.05 8.96 -6.28
CA HIS A 58 5.70 9.49 -6.06
C HIS A 58 4.73 8.42 -5.51
N ASN A 59 4.80 7.18 -6.00
CA ASN A 59 3.98 6.09 -5.46
C ASN A 59 4.27 5.82 -3.98
N LYS A 60 5.54 5.94 -3.56
CA LYS A 60 5.93 5.82 -2.15
C LYS A 60 5.38 6.97 -1.31
N GLU A 61 5.46 8.21 -1.79
CA GLU A 61 4.92 9.36 -1.06
C GLU A 61 3.40 9.33 -0.94
N ILE A 62 2.67 8.88 -1.98
CA ILE A 62 1.21 8.69 -1.91
C ILE A 62 0.86 7.65 -0.85
N SER A 63 1.60 6.53 -0.82
CA SER A 63 1.37 5.47 0.19
C SER A 63 1.59 5.98 1.61
N LYS A 64 2.60 6.85 1.82
CA LYS A 64 2.84 7.51 3.11
C LYS A 64 1.72 8.51 3.45
N ALA A 65 1.28 9.31 2.50
CA ALA A 65 0.26 10.32 2.74
C ALA A 65 -1.09 9.69 3.13
N VAL A 66 -1.46 8.57 2.50
CA VAL A 66 -2.74 7.89 2.73
C VAL A 66 -2.67 6.88 3.87
N LEU A 67 -1.67 5.99 3.85
CA LEU A 67 -1.59 4.85 4.75
C LEU A 67 -0.58 5.06 5.89
N THR A 68 0.19 6.15 5.88
CA THR A 68 1.22 6.47 6.88
C THR A 68 2.39 5.45 6.93
N VAL A 69 2.45 4.50 5.99
CA VAL A 69 3.48 3.44 5.95
C VAL A 69 4.26 3.43 4.65
N THR A 70 5.51 2.99 4.71
CA THR A 70 6.49 3.09 3.61
C THR A 70 6.80 1.76 2.91
N LEU A 71 6.74 0.63 3.63
CA LEU A 71 7.54 -0.55 3.27
C LEU A 71 6.77 -1.69 2.57
N THR A 72 5.44 -1.66 2.44
CA THR A 72 4.72 -2.77 1.76
C THR A 72 5.09 -2.92 0.28
N THR A 73 5.77 -1.92 -0.30
CA THR A 73 6.31 -1.93 -1.67
C THR A 73 7.85 -2.04 -1.76
N GLU A 74 8.58 -2.16 -0.65
CA GLU A 74 10.06 -2.09 -0.62
C GLU A 74 10.78 -3.35 -0.13
N ILE A 75 10.06 -4.45 0.11
CA ILE A 75 10.67 -5.70 0.59
C ILE A 75 11.37 -6.40 -0.58
N GLU A 76 12.57 -5.92 -0.93
CA GLU A 76 13.44 -6.60 -1.88
C GLU A 76 14.67 -7.23 -1.21
N LYS A 77 15.11 -6.79 -0.01
CA LYS A 77 16.34 -7.33 0.62
C LYS A 77 16.25 -7.46 2.15
N VAL A 78 16.30 -8.72 2.60
CA VAL A 78 16.75 -9.29 3.90
C VAL A 78 16.76 -8.32 5.11
N GLY A 79 15.82 -8.52 6.04
CA GLY A 79 15.59 -7.67 7.23
C GLY A 79 14.10 -7.33 7.47
N SER A 80 13.26 -7.69 6.50
CA SER A 80 11.88 -7.23 6.31
C SER A 80 10.84 -7.73 7.32
N TYR A 81 11.04 -8.86 8.01
CA TYR A 81 9.94 -9.46 8.79
C TYR A 81 9.47 -8.56 9.95
N LYS A 82 10.40 -8.09 10.80
CA LYS A 82 10.08 -7.19 11.91
C LYS A 82 9.52 -5.86 11.44
N ALA A 83 10.05 -5.33 10.33
CA ALA A 83 9.57 -4.08 9.76
C ALA A 83 8.15 -4.24 9.21
N SER A 84 7.86 -5.35 8.51
CA SER A 84 6.52 -5.69 8.01
C SER A 84 5.51 -5.84 9.14
N GLU A 85 5.92 -6.41 10.28
CA GLU A 85 5.08 -6.55 11.47
C GLU A 85 4.69 -5.19 12.06
N ILE A 86 5.66 -4.28 12.24
CA ILE A 86 5.42 -2.90 12.70
C ILE A 86 4.46 -2.17 11.75
N HIS A 87 4.64 -2.31 10.43
CA HIS A 87 3.74 -1.69 9.45
C HIS A 87 2.33 -2.28 9.50
N ARG A 88 2.21 -3.61 9.67
CA ARG A 88 0.90 -4.25 9.83
C ARG A 88 0.20 -3.77 11.09
N GLU A 89 0.94 -3.55 12.17
CA GLU A 89 0.42 -2.97 13.41
C GLU A 89 -0.08 -1.53 13.17
N MET A 90 0.72 -0.70 12.50
CA MET A 90 0.35 0.68 12.16
C MET A 90 -0.91 0.77 11.30
N LEU A 91 -1.01 -0.08 10.27
CA LEU A 91 -2.21 -0.22 9.44
C LEU A 91 -3.43 -0.69 10.25
N SER A 92 -3.22 -1.57 11.24
CA SER A 92 -4.29 -1.99 12.14
C SER A 92 -4.80 -0.81 12.99
N TYR A 93 -3.90 0.04 13.51
CA TYR A 93 -4.29 1.26 14.23
C TYR A 93 -5.08 2.23 13.35
N LEU A 94 -4.66 2.43 12.09
CA LEU A 94 -5.39 3.23 11.12
C LEU A 94 -6.80 2.68 10.89
N GLY A 95 -6.92 1.36 10.65
CA GLY A 95 -8.21 0.71 10.49
C GLY A 95 -9.12 0.81 11.73
N VAL A 96 -8.54 0.83 12.95
CA VAL A 96 -9.30 1.10 14.18
C VAL A 96 -9.82 2.54 14.22
N SER A 97 -9.02 3.51 13.76
CA SER A 97 -9.45 4.90 13.64
C SER A 97 -10.62 5.06 12.66
N ASP A 98 -10.50 4.48 11.46
CA ASP A 98 -11.54 4.53 10.44
C ASP A 98 -12.83 3.85 10.91
N LYS A 99 -12.70 2.72 11.59
CA LYS A 99 -13.83 2.04 12.23
C LYS A 99 -14.54 2.95 13.24
N LYS A 100 -13.78 3.66 14.10
CA LYS A 100 -14.36 4.60 15.09
C LYS A 100 -15.07 5.77 14.41
N LEU A 101 -14.57 6.23 13.26
CA LEU A 101 -15.23 7.27 12.48
C LEU A 101 -16.61 6.80 12.00
N VAL A 102 -16.69 5.59 11.43
CA VAL A 102 -17.96 4.99 10.98
C VAL A 102 -18.90 4.72 12.16
N GLU A 103 -18.40 4.16 13.26
CA GLU A 103 -19.19 3.96 14.50
C GLU A 103 -19.79 5.27 14.99
N ARG A 104 -19.01 6.36 15.00
CA ARG A 104 -19.51 7.67 15.42
C ARG A 104 -20.63 8.15 14.50
N ALA A 105 -20.45 8.06 13.18
CA ALA A 105 -21.47 8.46 12.22
C ALA A 105 -22.78 7.67 12.39
N LEU A 106 -22.70 6.35 12.56
CA LEU A 106 -23.86 5.50 12.80
C LEU A 106 -24.57 5.84 14.12
N ASN A 107 -23.81 6.08 15.19
CA ASN A 107 -24.37 6.44 16.49
C ASN A 107 -25.04 7.82 16.45
N THR A 108 -24.47 8.79 15.74
CA THR A 108 -25.10 10.11 15.53
C THR A 108 -26.40 10.00 14.73
N LEU A 109 -26.44 9.14 13.71
CA LEU A 109 -27.67 8.88 12.94
C LEU A 109 -28.76 8.28 13.84
N LEU A 110 -28.40 7.29 14.67
CA LEU A 110 -29.32 6.67 15.63
C LEU A 110 -29.83 7.67 16.67
N GLU A 111 -28.96 8.56 17.13
CA GLU A 111 -29.34 9.64 18.05
C GLU A 111 -30.41 10.55 17.45
N TYR A 112 -30.24 11.00 16.21
CA TYR A 112 -31.26 11.79 15.53
C TYR A 112 -32.57 11.01 15.33
N TYR A 113 -32.48 9.75 14.90
CA TYR A 113 -33.65 8.91 14.72
C TYR A 113 -34.43 8.72 16.01
N VAL A 114 -33.74 8.40 17.12
CA VAL A 114 -34.37 8.18 18.42
C VAL A 114 -35.00 9.47 18.93
N LYS A 115 -34.28 10.59 18.85
CA LYS A 115 -34.76 11.89 19.32
C LYS A 115 -36.03 12.34 18.60
N ILE A 116 -36.11 12.11 17.29
CA ILE A 116 -37.27 12.49 16.48
C ILE A 116 -38.49 11.60 16.78
N ASN A 117 -38.29 10.28 16.93
CA ASN A 117 -39.40 9.33 17.03
C ASN A 117 -39.85 9.05 18.47
N TYR A 118 -38.94 9.09 19.44
CA TYR A 118 -39.16 8.59 20.80
C TYR A 118 -38.75 9.60 21.89
N GLY A 119 -38.16 10.74 21.55
CA GLY A 119 -37.70 11.73 22.53
C GLY A 119 -36.45 11.28 23.30
N ASP A 120 -36.42 11.56 24.59
CA ASP A 120 -35.27 11.28 25.48
C ASP A 120 -35.36 9.88 26.12
N ILE A 121 -35.25 8.85 25.27
CA ILE A 121 -35.10 7.46 25.74
C ILE A 121 -33.63 7.04 25.74
N HIS A 122 -33.33 5.93 26.41
CA HIS A 122 -31.98 5.37 26.42
C HIS A 122 -31.54 4.98 24.99
N LEU A 123 -30.51 5.67 24.48
CA LEU A 123 -30.01 5.44 23.13
C LEU A 123 -29.28 4.09 22.99
N PRO A 124 -29.65 3.25 22.01
CA PRO A 124 -28.81 2.12 21.62
C PRO A 124 -27.53 2.64 20.96
N ARG A 125 -26.40 1.99 21.26
CA ARG A 125 -25.12 2.28 20.60
C ARG A 125 -24.64 1.09 19.79
N VAL A 126 -24.15 1.38 18.60
CA VAL A 126 -23.49 0.42 17.71
C VAL A 126 -21.99 0.49 17.95
N LYS A 127 -21.40 -0.69 18.16
CA LYS A 127 -19.95 -0.90 18.23
C LYS A 127 -19.59 -2.01 17.24
N LEU A 128 -18.78 -1.69 16.25
CA LEU A 128 -18.16 -2.65 15.36
C LEU A 128 -17.06 -3.37 16.15
N ASN A 129 -16.79 -4.64 15.90
CA ASN A 129 -15.66 -5.35 16.50
C ASN A 129 -15.13 -6.37 15.50
N LYS A 130 -13.81 -6.63 15.51
CA LYS A 130 -13.24 -7.72 14.71
C LYS A 130 -13.61 -9.04 15.39
N LYS A 131 -14.17 -9.98 14.64
CA LYS A 131 -14.66 -11.27 15.17
C LYS A 131 -13.54 -12.08 15.81
N GLU A 132 -12.37 -12.14 15.16
CA GLU A 132 -11.20 -12.90 15.60
C GLU A 132 -10.65 -12.39 16.94
N ALA A 133 -10.52 -11.06 17.10
CA ALA A 133 -10.01 -10.44 18.33
C ALA A 133 -10.87 -10.75 19.56
N ILE A 134 -12.20 -10.86 19.41
CA ILE A 134 -13.11 -11.20 20.52
C ILE A 134 -12.89 -12.65 20.99
N ILE A 135 -12.59 -13.55 20.06
CA ILE A 135 -12.40 -14.99 20.32
C ILE A 135 -11.06 -15.22 21.03
N GLU A 136 -9.98 -14.61 20.52
CA GLU A 136 -8.63 -14.73 21.13
C GLU A 136 -8.58 -14.13 22.54
N GLU A 137 -9.05 -12.88 22.73
CA GLU A 137 -9.09 -12.23 24.05
C GLU A 137 -9.95 -13.02 25.04
N SER A 138 -11.06 -13.59 24.56
CA SER A 138 -11.90 -14.44 25.42
C SER A 138 -11.18 -15.73 25.81
N ALA A 139 -10.47 -16.38 24.90
CA ALA A 139 -9.78 -17.64 25.17
C ALA A 139 -8.60 -17.45 26.15
N GLU A 140 -7.81 -16.40 25.96
CA GLU A 140 -6.71 -16.07 26.87
C GLU A 140 -7.23 -15.70 28.27
N ARG A 141 -8.30 -14.89 28.34
CA ARG A 141 -8.94 -14.56 29.62
C ARG A 141 -9.47 -15.82 30.30
N ASP A 142 -10.16 -16.69 29.56
CA ASP A 142 -10.75 -17.90 30.12
C ASP A 142 -9.64 -18.87 30.60
N LYS A 143 -8.49 -18.92 29.93
CA LYS A 143 -7.30 -19.64 30.40
C LYS A 143 -6.77 -19.07 31.72
N LEU A 144 -6.55 -17.76 31.80
CA LEU A 144 -6.06 -17.09 33.00
C LEU A 144 -7.02 -17.26 34.19
N LEU A 145 -8.33 -17.11 33.95
CA LEU A 145 -9.34 -17.31 34.99
C LEU A 145 -9.41 -18.77 35.44
N SER A 146 -9.22 -19.73 34.52
CA SER A 146 -9.14 -21.15 34.87
C SER A 146 -7.89 -21.45 35.71
N GLU A 147 -6.75 -20.82 35.41
CA GLU A 147 -5.52 -20.92 36.21
C GLU A 147 -5.70 -20.34 37.63
N ILE A 148 -6.50 -19.28 37.77
CA ILE A 148 -6.89 -18.69 39.07
C ILE A 148 -7.90 -19.58 39.84
N GLY A 149 -8.48 -20.59 39.18
CA GLY A 149 -9.38 -21.56 39.80
C GLY A 149 -10.87 -21.38 39.45
N VAL A 150 -11.21 -20.52 38.49
CA VAL A 150 -12.58 -20.37 37.99
C VAL A 150 -12.95 -21.55 37.10
N LYS A 151 -14.04 -22.25 37.41
CA LYS A 151 -14.60 -23.31 36.55
C LYS A 151 -15.73 -22.77 35.70
N PHE A 152 -15.53 -22.75 34.39
CA PHE A 152 -16.57 -22.38 33.42
C PHE A 152 -17.51 -23.56 33.12
N ASN A 153 -18.78 -23.26 32.85
CA ASN A 153 -19.79 -24.27 32.50
C ASN A 153 -20.00 -24.35 30.98
N LYS A 154 -20.72 -25.40 30.54
CA LYS A 154 -21.01 -25.62 29.11
C LYS A 154 -21.80 -24.45 28.51
N GLU A 155 -22.79 -23.94 29.23
CA GLU A 155 -23.63 -22.82 28.77
C GLU A 155 -22.84 -21.52 28.50
N TYR A 156 -21.81 -21.25 29.30
CA TYR A 156 -20.94 -20.09 29.13
C TYR A 156 -20.19 -20.18 27.80
N PHE A 157 -19.58 -21.32 27.49
CA PHE A 157 -18.86 -21.51 26.23
C PHE A 157 -19.80 -21.46 25.02
N MET A 158 -21.00 -22.04 25.12
CA MET A 158 -22.01 -21.95 24.06
C MET A 158 -22.41 -20.50 23.76
N LYS A 159 -22.68 -19.69 24.80
CA LYS A 159 -23.06 -18.28 24.63
C LYS A 159 -21.89 -17.42 24.15
N ARG A 160 -20.69 -17.63 24.70
CA ARG A 160 -19.51 -16.79 24.45
C ARG A 160 -18.87 -17.04 23.09
N TYR A 161 -18.77 -18.31 22.68
CA TYR A 161 -18.10 -18.72 21.43
C TYR A 161 -19.09 -19.12 20.32
N ASN A 162 -20.39 -19.01 20.58
CA ASN A 162 -21.44 -19.39 19.63
C ASN A 162 -21.29 -20.85 19.16
N LEU A 163 -20.97 -21.75 20.10
CA LEU A 163 -20.82 -23.18 19.88
C LEU A 163 -22.17 -23.89 20.06
N GLY A 164 -22.46 -24.81 19.16
CA GLY A 164 -23.58 -25.73 19.27
C GLY A 164 -23.36 -26.77 20.37
N GLU A 165 -24.47 -27.35 20.84
CA GLU A 165 -24.47 -28.30 21.96
C GLU A 165 -23.68 -29.59 21.67
N ARG A 166 -23.48 -29.90 20.38
CA ARG A 166 -22.73 -31.05 19.85
C ARG A 166 -21.30 -30.72 19.44
N ASP A 167 -20.89 -29.46 19.53
CA ASP A 167 -19.58 -29.02 19.03
C ASP A 167 -18.45 -29.31 20.04
N PHE A 168 -18.78 -29.56 21.31
CA PHE A 168 -17.79 -29.85 22.35
C PHE A 168 -18.35 -30.60 23.57
N GLU A 169 -17.45 -31.29 24.26
CA GLU A 169 -17.70 -31.93 25.56
C GLU A 169 -16.66 -31.45 26.58
N LEU A 170 -17.10 -31.18 27.82
CA LEU A 170 -16.19 -30.81 28.90
C LEU A 170 -15.57 -32.10 29.47
N ILE A 171 -14.31 -32.35 29.14
CA ILE A 171 -13.55 -33.44 29.75
C ILE A 171 -13.23 -33.01 31.19
N ASN A 172 -13.89 -33.62 32.16
CA ASN A 172 -13.64 -33.38 33.57
C ASN A 172 -12.35 -34.09 33.99
N ASN A 173 -11.20 -33.49 33.69
CA ASN A 173 -9.92 -33.96 34.20
C ASN A 173 -9.84 -33.65 35.70
N GLY A 174 -10.43 -34.54 36.51
CA GLY A 174 -10.21 -34.57 37.94
C GLY A 174 -8.73 -34.85 38.20
N LYS A 175 -7.96 -33.81 38.50
CA LYS A 175 -6.73 -33.97 39.26
C LYS A 175 -7.09 -33.93 40.75
N LEU A 176 -6.89 -35.07 41.39
CA LEU A 176 -6.59 -35.20 42.82
C LEU A 176 -5.39 -34.33 43.18
#